data_AF-A0A7J4VLL4-F1
#
_entry.id   AF-A0A7J4VLL4-F1
#
_cell.length_a   1.000
_cell.length_b   1.000
_cell.length_c   1.000
_cell.angle_alpha   90.00
_cell.angle_beta   90.00
_cell.angle_gamma   90.00
#
_symmetry.space_group_name_H-M   'P 1'
#
loop_
_entity.id
_entity.type
_entity.pdbx_description
1 polymer ?
#
loop_
_entity_poly.entity_id
_entity_poly.type
_entity_poly.pdbx_seq_one_letter_code
_entity_poly.pdbx_strand_id
1 'polypeptide(L)' 'MGRHIMNNQHLSRSQRIAPPSRERLLDRYHEHLRFAEAKISTGDRIGAENDYQHAEHFFRSAAEAQDAHRP' A
#
# COMPACT_ATOMS: atom_id res chain seq x y z
N MET A 1 -30.62 19.33 4.85
CA MET A 1 -30.19 18.37 3.80
C MET A 1 -29.09 19.03 2.99
N GLY A 2 -27.92 18.40 2.87
CA GLY A 2 -26.86 18.94 2.01
C GLY A 2 -25.47 18.42 2.29
N ARG A 3 -25.23 17.13 1.99
CA ARG A 3 -23.97 16.57 1.49
C ARG A 3 -22.69 16.83 2.32
N HIS A 4 -22.41 15.88 3.22
CA HIS A 4 -21.04 15.49 3.57
C HIS A 4 -20.29 15.09 2.28
N ILE A 5 -19.32 15.88 1.84
CA ILE A 5 -18.38 15.51 0.78
C ILE A 5 -16.98 15.84 1.29
N MET A 6 -16.06 14.91 0.99
CA MET A 6 -14.62 14.98 1.19
C MET A 6 -14.12 14.52 2.56
N ASN A 7 -14.35 13.23 2.88
CA ASN A 7 -13.36 12.49 3.67
C ASN A 7 -12.20 12.09 2.74
N ASN A 8 -11.53 13.12 2.19
CA ASN A 8 -10.18 12.97 1.69
C ASN A 8 -9.37 12.81 2.97
N GLN A 9 -9.14 11.54 3.36
CA GLN A 9 -8.19 11.18 4.41
C GLN A 9 -6.83 11.66 3.93
N HIS A 10 -6.65 12.95 4.19
CA HIS A 10 -5.52 13.77 3.92
C HIS A 10 -4.37 13.08 4.59
N LEU A 11 -3.62 12.34 3.75
CA LEU A 11 -2.21 12.08 3.90
C LEU A 11 -1.91 11.74 5.35
N SER A 12 -2.39 10.55 5.74
CA SER A 12 -2.07 9.89 6.98
C SER A 12 -0.62 10.18 7.32
N ARG A 13 -0.50 11.16 8.22
CA ARG A 13 0.50 11.25 9.24
C ARG A 13 1.89 10.94 8.70
N SER A 14 2.64 12.00 8.42
CA SER A 14 4.10 12.04 8.54
C SER A 14 4.53 11.58 9.94
N GLN A 15 4.28 10.31 10.26
CA GLN A 15 4.83 9.64 11.40
C GLN A 15 6.25 9.34 10.95
N ARG A 16 7.16 10.22 11.40
CA ARG A 16 8.61 10.05 11.39
C ARG A 16 8.98 8.83 12.25
N ILE A 17 8.44 7.67 11.90
CA ILE A 17 8.95 6.37 12.31
C ILE A 17 10.08 6.10 11.32
N ALA A 18 11.20 5.60 11.82
CA ALA A 18 12.30 5.13 10.98
C ALA A 18 11.73 4.39 9.76
N PRO A 19 12.31 4.59 8.56
CA PRO A 19 11.79 3.94 7.36
C PRO A 19 11.63 2.45 7.65
N PRO A 20 10.44 1.88 7.41
CA PRO A 20 10.20 0.48 7.72
C PRO A 20 11.26 -0.37 7.02
N SER A 21 11.81 -1.36 7.73
CA SER A 21 12.79 -2.28 7.15
C SER A 21 12.24 -2.90 5.88
N ARG A 22 13.11 -3.15 4.89
CA ARG A 22 12.76 -3.77 3.60
C ARG A 22 11.87 -5.00 3.76
N GLU A 23 12.17 -5.86 4.74
CA GLU A 23 11.37 -7.07 5.04
C GLU A 23 9.91 -6.74 5.40
N ARG A 24 9.69 -5.68 6.19
CA ARG A 24 8.34 -5.25 6.57
C ARG A 24 7.57 -4.64 5.41
N LEU A 25 8.27 -3.98 4.49
CA LEU A 25 7.67 -3.47 3.26
C LEU A 25 7.28 -4.63 2.32
N LEU A 26 8.12 -5.66 2.22
CA LEU A 26 7.81 -6.86 1.44
C LEU A 26 6.65 -7.67 2.05
N ASP A 27 6.55 -7.76 3.39
CA ASP A 27 5.41 -8.39 4.05
C ASP A 27 4.08 -7.71 3.69
N ARG A 28 4.05 -6.37 3.72
CA ARG A 28 2.89 -5.59 3.27
C ARG A 28 2.57 -5.77 1.80
N TYR A 29 3.60 -5.84 0.95
CA TYR A 29 3.42 -6.16 -0.47
C TYR A 29 2.70 -7.50 -0.66
N HIS A 30 3.14 -8.55 0.02
CA HIS A 30 2.52 -9.88 -0.06
C HIS A 30 1.11 -9.93 0.58
N GLU A 31 0.86 -9.15 1.62
CA GLU A 31 -0.48 -8.98 2.21
C GLU A 31 -1.47 -8.40 1.18
N HIS A 32 -1.11 -7.31 0.51
CA HIS A 32 -1.98 -6.68 -0.48
C HIS A 32 -2.20 -7.55 -1.73
N LEU A 33 -1.20 -8.32 -2.17
CA LEU A 33 -1.42 -9.30 -3.25
C LEU A 33 -2.51 -10.33 -2.87
N ARG A 34 -2.47 -10.85 -1.64
CA ARG A 34 -3.47 -11.81 -1.16
C ARG A 34 -4.87 -11.19 -1.10
N PHE A 35 -4.99 -9.91 -0.71
CA PHE A 35 -6.26 -9.20 -0.74
C PHE A 35 -6.77 -8.98 -2.17
N ALA A 36 -5.88 -8.61 -3.10
CA ALA A 36 -6.24 -8.45 -4.50
C ALA A 36 -6.77 -9.77 -5.10
N GLU A 37 -6.09 -10.89 -4.85
CA GLU A 37 -6.51 -12.22 -5.30
C GLU A 37 -7.88 -12.63 -4.72
N ALA A 38 -8.11 -12.37 -3.43
CA ALA A 38 -9.39 -12.63 -2.80
C ALA A 38 -10.53 -11.82 -3.44
N LYS A 39 -10.27 -10.53 -3.73
CA LYS A 39 -11.25 -9.64 -4.37
C LYS A 39 -11.51 -9.97 -5.83
N ILE A 40 -10.48 -10.37 -6.60
CA ILE A 40 -10.66 -10.91 -7.95
C ILE A 40 -11.59 -12.13 -7.92
N SER A 41 -11.38 -13.02 -6.94
CA SER A 41 -12.17 -14.26 -6.81
C SER A 41 -13.65 -14.01 -6.48
N THR A 42 -13.97 -12.88 -5.83
CA THR A 42 -15.36 -12.46 -5.54
C THR A 42 -15.93 -11.55 -6.63
N GLY A 43 -15.16 -11.20 -7.66
CA GLY A 43 -15.57 -10.30 -8.73
C GLY A 43 -15.41 -8.81 -8.42
N ASP A 44 -14.85 -8.43 -7.27
CA ASP A 44 -14.54 -7.05 -6.90
C ASP A 44 -13.25 -6.56 -7.59
N ARG A 45 -13.39 -6.20 -8.87
CA ARG A 45 -12.26 -5.75 -9.70
C ARG A 45 -11.68 -4.41 -9.25
N ILE A 46 -12.53 -3.48 -8.79
CA ILE A 46 -12.09 -2.16 -8.36
C ILE A 46 -11.32 -2.25 -7.05
N GLY A 47 -11.82 -3.04 -6.09
CA GLY A 47 -11.11 -3.28 -4.85
C GLY A 47 -9.79 -4.04 -5.06
N ALA A 48 -9.73 -4.95 -6.03
CA ALA A 48 -8.50 -5.63 -6.40
C ALA A 48 -7.46 -4.70 -7.03
N GLU A 49 -7.86 -3.83 -7.97
CA GLU A 49 -6.97 -2.82 -8.56
C GLU A 49 -6.39 -1.91 -7.47
N ASN A 50 -7.22 -1.50 -6.51
CA ASN A 50 -6.77 -0.70 -5.39
C ASN A 50 -5.71 -1.44 -4.55
N ASP A 51 -5.88 -2.73 -4.26
CA ASP A 51 -4.86 -3.52 -3.56
C ASP A 51 -3.59 -3.70 -4.40
N TYR A 52 -3.68 -3.86 -5.71
CA TYR A 52 -2.51 -3.90 -6.58
C TYR A 52 -1.70 -2.60 -6.55
N GLN A 53 -2.38 -1.45 -6.53
CA GLN A 53 -1.71 -0.15 -6.38
C GLN A 53 -0.98 -0.04 -5.04
N HIS A 54 -1.58 -0.54 -3.95
CA HIS A 54 -0.91 -0.60 -2.64
C HIS A 54 0.30 -1.55 -2.67
N ALA A 55 0.16 -2.72 -3.30
CA ALA A 55 1.26 -3.66 -3.47
C ALA A 55 2.43 -3.02 -4.24
N GLU A 56 2.15 -2.38 -5.38
CA GLU A 56 3.18 -1.66 -6.17
C GLU A 56 3.92 -0.62 -5.33
N HIS A 57 3.19 0.18 -4.55
CA HIS A 57 3.77 1.19 -3.68
C HIS A 57 4.78 0.57 -2.69
N PHE A 58 4.38 -0.49 -1.97
CA PHE A 58 5.26 -1.14 -1.00
C PHE A 58 6.46 -1.82 -1.65
N PHE A 59 6.30 -2.43 -2.83
CA PHE A 59 7.40 -3.03 -3.56
C PHE A 59 8.44 -1.98 -3.98
N ARG A 60 7.98 -0.83 -4.51
CA ARG A 60 8.87 0.27 -4.89
C ARG A 60 9.61 0.82 -3.68
N SER A 61 8.91 1.07 -2.57
CA SER A 61 9.53 1.53 -1.34
C SER A 61 10.52 0.52 -0.77
N ALA A 62 10.28 -0.79 -0.93
CA ALA A 62 11.23 -1.84 -0.51
C ALA A 62 12.51 -1.82 -1.35
N ALA A 63 12.39 -1.54 -2.65
CA ALA A 63 13.54 -1.38 -3.54
C ALA A 63 14.34 -0.11 -3.19
N GLU A 64 13.67 1.01 -2.91
CA GLU A 64 14.31 2.26 -2.47
C GLU A 64 15.04 2.10 -1.13
N ALA A 65 14.45 1.35 -0.19
CA ALA A 65 15.09 1.02 1.09
C ALA A 65 16.33 0.13 0.92
N GLN A 66 16.38 -0.70 -0.13
CA GLN A 66 17.56 -1.50 -0.47
C GLN A 66 18.68 -0.65 -1.07
N ASP A 67 18.33 0.25 -2.00
CA ASP A 67 19.29 1.14 -2.66
C ASP A 67 19.91 2.13 -1.66
N ALA A 68 19.13 2.60 -0.69
CA ALA A 68 19.63 3.46 0.40
C ALA A 68 20.66 2.76 1.32
N HIS A 69 20.77 1.43 1.28
CA HIS A 69 21.75 0.66 2.04
C HIS A 69 22.96 0.21 1.22
N ARG A 70 23.04 0.59 -0.07
CA ARG A 70 24.18 0.30 -0.93
C ARG A 70 25.17 1.49 -0.88
N PRO A 71 26.44 1.30 -0.45
CA PRO A 71 27.43 2.37 -0.33
C PRO A 71 27.91 2.89 -1.69
#